data_AF-A0A9N9KIZ8-F1
#
_entry.id   AF-A0A9N9KIZ8-F1
#
_cell.length_a   1.000
_cell.length_b   1.000
_cell.length_c   1.000
_cell.angle_alpha   90.00
_cell.angle_beta   90.00
_cell.angle_gamma   90.00
#
_symmetry.space_group_name_H-M   'P 1'
#
loop_
_entity.id
_entity.type
_entity.pdbx_description
1 polymer ?
#
loop_
_entity_poly.entity_id
_entity_poly.type
_entity_poly.pdbx_seq_one_letter_code
_entity_poly.pdbx_strand_id
1 'polypeptide(L)'
;CGQDLAYHQSTTTMKTHLAAFHHITKATVEKNQGSSTSQQLLPNILNNVSKTFHAIKKQKELNQYLVKFIVGTVQSLQLIEVSDFINFCNQLDPRYKIPSKKTLRNEIDFTYHYMFDQIKELINNSVEYVSFTLDLWSSKAHISYLTVTCHWISQDFESKNILL
;
A
#
# COMPACT_ATOMS: atom_id res chain seq x y z
N CYS A 1 4.98 -44.54 6.15
CA CYS A 1 5.64 -45.64 6.91
C CYS A 1 7.15 -45.41 7.11
N GLY A 2 7.75 -44.33 6.58
CA GLY A 2 9.16 -43.98 6.83
C GLY A 2 10.19 -44.97 6.26
N GLN A 3 9.79 -45.77 5.28
CA GLN A 3 10.64 -46.77 4.64
C GLN A 3 11.32 -46.17 3.41
N ASP A 4 12.65 -46.25 3.36
CA ASP A 4 13.44 -45.84 2.20
C ASP A 4 13.59 -47.03 1.25
N LEU A 5 12.93 -46.94 0.08
CA LEU A 5 12.98 -48.00 -0.93
C LEU A 5 13.99 -47.64 -2.02
N ALA A 6 14.95 -48.53 -2.22
CA ALA A 6 16.04 -48.36 -3.16
C ALA A 6 15.55 -48.32 -4.62
N TYR A 7 15.82 -47.22 -5.34
CA TYR A 7 15.42 -47.02 -6.74
C TYR A 7 16.52 -47.57 -7.67
N HIS A 8 16.55 -48.87 -7.93
CA HIS A 8 17.49 -49.44 -8.91
C HIS A 8 16.73 -50.38 -9.84
N GLN A 9 16.50 -49.90 -11.06
CA GLN A 9 16.06 -50.64 -12.26
C GLN A 9 14.68 -51.32 -12.26
N SER A 10 13.90 -51.34 -11.18
CA SER A 10 12.52 -51.85 -11.21
C SER A 10 11.57 -51.10 -10.27
N THR A 11 10.33 -50.84 -10.73
CA THR A 11 9.24 -50.26 -9.94
C THR A 11 8.49 -51.29 -9.09
N THR A 12 8.88 -52.57 -9.17
CA THR A 12 8.18 -53.69 -8.53
C THR A 12 8.23 -53.61 -7.00
N THR A 13 9.36 -53.17 -6.42
CA THR A 13 9.55 -53.02 -4.97
C THR A 13 8.60 -51.96 -4.39
N MET A 14 8.49 -50.82 -5.05
CA MET A 14 7.57 -49.76 -4.62
C MET A 14 6.11 -50.19 -4.79
N LYS A 15 5.78 -50.86 -5.90
CA LYS A 15 4.43 -51.35 -6.18
C LYS A 15 3.96 -52.39 -5.15
N THR A 16 4.83 -53.33 -4.78
CA THR A 16 4.53 -54.35 -3.76
C THR A 16 4.38 -53.74 -2.38
N HIS A 17 5.25 -52.80 -2.01
CA HIS A 17 5.14 -52.07 -0.75
C HIS A 17 3.80 -51.31 -0.63
N LEU A 18 3.44 -50.55 -1.67
CA LEU A 18 2.20 -49.79 -1.72
C LEU A 18 0.96 -50.70 -1.58
N ALA A 19 0.97 -51.86 -2.23
CA ALA A 19 -0.12 -52.83 -2.11
C ALA A 19 -0.19 -53.48 -0.72
N ALA A 20 0.94 -53.88 -0.15
CA ALA A 20 0.99 -54.65 1.09
C ALA A 20 0.77 -53.79 2.35
N PHE A 21 1.34 -52.59 2.39
CA PHE A 21 1.36 -51.75 3.61
C PHE A 21 0.42 -50.55 3.55
N HIS A 22 0.04 -50.13 2.33
CA HIS A 22 -0.84 -48.99 2.13
C HIS A 22 -2.15 -49.35 1.44
N HIS A 23 -2.34 -50.63 1.06
CA HIS A 23 -3.50 -51.11 0.31
C HIS A 23 -3.77 -50.35 -0.99
N ILE A 24 -2.74 -49.68 -1.53
CA ILE A 24 -2.80 -48.96 -2.80
C ILE A 24 -2.47 -49.96 -3.91
N THR A 25 -3.53 -50.47 -4.53
CA THR A 25 -3.50 -51.39 -5.67
C THR A 25 -3.95 -50.69 -6.95
N LYS A 26 -3.66 -51.28 -8.12
CA LYS A 26 -4.15 -50.77 -9.40
C LYS A 26 -5.69 -50.65 -9.41
N ALA A 27 -6.38 -51.61 -8.81
CA ALA A 27 -7.83 -51.61 -8.66
C ALA A 27 -8.37 -50.47 -7.76
N THR A 28 -7.63 -50.06 -6.72
CA THR A 28 -8.01 -48.88 -5.91
C THR A 28 -7.81 -47.55 -6.66
N VAL A 29 -6.79 -47.45 -7.51
CA VAL A 29 -6.56 -46.26 -8.34
C VAL A 29 -7.60 -46.17 -9.46
N GLU A 30 -7.96 -47.30 -10.08
CA GLU A 30 -8.98 -47.37 -11.13
C GLU A 30 -10.40 -47.13 -10.55
N LYS A 31 -10.70 -47.58 -9.31
CA LYS A 31 -11.96 -47.23 -8.61
C LYS A 31 -12.08 -45.73 -8.26
N ASN A 32 -10.96 -45.05 -8.01
CA ASN A 32 -10.96 -43.61 -7.69
C ASN A 32 -11.15 -42.71 -8.93
N GLN A 33 -11.09 -43.24 -10.15
CA GLN A 33 -11.44 -42.50 -11.37
C GLN A 33 -12.95 -42.51 -11.67
N GLY A 34 -13.76 -43.27 -10.92
CA GLY A 34 -15.20 -43.43 -11.13
C GLY A 34 -16.12 -42.94 -10.00
N SER A 35 -15.60 -42.31 -8.95
CA SER A 35 -16.43 -41.76 -7.86
C SER A 35 -16.30 -40.24 -7.79
N SER A 36 -17.20 -39.59 -8.52
CA SER A 36 -17.49 -38.16 -8.43
C SER A 36 -18.03 -37.81 -7.04
N THR A 37 -17.15 -37.63 -6.06
CA THR A 37 -17.44 -36.70 -4.95
C THR A 37 -16.59 -35.48 -5.21
N SER A 38 -17.19 -34.46 -5.81
CA SER A 38 -16.58 -33.13 -5.91
C SER A 38 -16.19 -32.68 -4.51
N GLN A 39 -14.91 -32.81 -4.16
CA GLN A 39 -14.33 -31.91 -3.17
C GLN A 39 -14.31 -30.54 -3.85
N GLN A 40 -15.42 -29.82 -3.72
CA GLN A 40 -15.46 -28.39 -3.97
C GLN A 40 -14.49 -27.75 -2.97
N LEU A 41 -13.25 -27.50 -3.41
CA LEU A 41 -12.38 -26.53 -2.75
C LEU A 41 -12.89 -25.11 -3.09
N LEU A 42 -14.03 -24.81 -2.47
CA LEU A 42 -14.55 -23.55 -1.91
C LEU A 42 -14.41 -22.24 -2.69
N PRO A 43 -15.52 -21.75 -3.30
CA PRO A 43 -15.80 -20.33 -3.53
C PRO A 43 -15.70 -19.47 -2.25
N ASN A 44 -15.82 -20.09 -1.07
CA ASN A 44 -15.82 -19.38 0.22
C ASN A 44 -14.46 -18.77 0.58
N ILE A 45 -13.34 -19.25 0.03
CA ILE A 45 -12.02 -18.64 0.27
C ILE A 45 -11.96 -17.28 -0.45
N LEU A 46 -12.38 -17.20 -1.71
CA LEU A 46 -12.47 -15.94 -2.46
C LEU A 46 -13.47 -14.95 -1.86
N ASN A 47 -14.62 -15.45 -1.37
CA ASN A 47 -15.64 -14.63 -0.73
C ASN A 47 -15.18 -14.08 0.64
N ASN A 48 -14.34 -14.80 1.38
CA ASN A 48 -13.80 -14.33 2.66
C ASN A 48 -12.63 -13.35 2.49
N VAL A 49 -11.79 -13.51 1.47
CA VAL A 49 -10.72 -12.54 1.14
C VAL A 49 -11.30 -11.18 0.75
N SER A 50 -12.46 -11.15 0.08
CA SER A 50 -13.13 -9.90 -0.28
C SER A 50 -13.72 -9.14 0.92
N LYS A 51 -13.86 -9.78 2.10
CA LYS A 51 -14.38 -9.13 3.31
C LYS A 51 -13.29 -8.51 4.20
N THR A 52 -12.02 -8.89 4.02
CA THR A 52 -10.91 -8.48 4.90
C THR A 52 -10.19 -7.21 4.43
N PHE A 53 -10.39 -6.79 3.17
CA PHE A 53 -9.73 -5.63 2.60
C PHE A 53 -10.70 -4.78 1.78
N HIS A 54 -10.38 -3.50 1.66
CA HIS A 54 -11.05 -2.63 0.71
C HIS A 54 -10.66 -2.93 -0.74
N ALA A 55 -11.57 -2.60 -1.66
CA ALA A 55 -11.21 -2.47 -3.06
C ALA A 55 -10.07 -1.44 -3.20
N ILE A 56 -9.15 -1.68 -4.16
CA ILE A 56 -7.95 -0.85 -4.38
C ILE A 56 -8.29 0.64 -4.48
N LYS A 57 -9.38 0.98 -5.17
CA LYS A 57 -9.86 2.36 -5.32
C LYS A 57 -10.18 3.00 -3.96
N LYS A 58 -10.90 2.29 -3.08
CA LYS A 58 -11.29 2.82 -1.76
C LYS A 58 -10.09 2.94 -0.82
N GLN A 59 -9.17 1.97 -0.87
CA GLN A 59 -7.92 2.01 -0.13
C GLN A 59 -7.07 3.23 -0.53
N LYS A 60 -6.96 3.52 -1.83
CA LYS A 60 -6.26 4.70 -2.33
C LYS A 60 -6.92 6.01 -1.87
N GLU A 61 -8.25 6.09 -1.94
CA GLU A 61 -9.00 7.25 -1.46
C GLU A 61 -8.76 7.52 0.03
N LEU A 62 -8.81 6.49 0.88
CA LEU A 62 -8.52 6.63 2.32
C LEU A 62 -7.08 7.10 2.57
N ASN A 63 -6.11 6.58 1.81
CA ASN A 63 -4.72 7.05 1.90
C ASN A 63 -4.59 8.54 1.54
N GLN A 64 -5.32 9.02 0.53
CA GLN A 64 -5.30 10.44 0.15
C GLN A 64 -5.86 11.33 1.27
N TYR A 65 -6.93 10.90 1.94
CA TYR A 65 -7.45 11.63 3.11
C TYR A 65 -6.48 11.61 4.28
N LEU A 66 -5.77 10.50 4.52
CA LEU A 66 -4.73 10.42 5.54
C LEU A 66 -3.57 11.38 5.22
N VAL A 67 -3.10 11.43 3.97
CA VAL A 67 -2.08 12.40 3.53
C VAL A 67 -2.57 13.82 3.73
N LYS A 68 -3.79 14.14 3.31
CA LYS A 68 -4.39 15.46 3.49
C LYS A 68 -4.47 15.85 4.96
N PHE A 69 -4.85 14.93 5.83
CA PHE A 69 -4.87 15.15 7.27
C PHE A 69 -3.46 15.45 7.82
N ILE A 70 -2.48 14.61 7.49
CA ILE A 70 -1.11 14.75 7.98
C ILE A 70 -0.48 16.07 7.50
N VAL A 71 -0.60 16.38 6.22
CA VAL A 71 -0.05 17.62 5.64
C VAL A 71 -0.81 18.84 6.16
N GLY A 72 -2.14 18.81 6.10
CA GLY A 72 -2.98 19.95 6.47
C GLY A 72 -2.97 20.29 7.96
N THR A 73 -2.58 19.34 8.83
CA THR A 73 -2.44 19.56 10.27
C THR A 73 -0.99 19.45 10.77
N VAL A 74 -0.02 19.42 9.85
CA VAL A 74 1.43 19.37 10.11
C VAL A 74 1.82 18.27 11.12
N GLN A 75 1.26 17.08 10.93
CA GLN A 75 1.51 15.94 11.82
C GLN A 75 2.82 15.23 11.47
N SER A 76 3.46 14.66 12.48
CA SER A 76 4.59 13.76 12.27
C SER A 76 4.15 12.51 11.50
N LEU A 77 4.96 12.07 10.54
CA LEU A 77 4.78 10.77 9.87
C LEU A 77 4.89 9.60 10.86
N GLN A 78 5.38 9.83 12.08
CA GLN A 78 5.39 8.82 13.13
C GLN A 78 3.98 8.48 13.64
N LEU A 79 2.99 9.35 13.45
CA LEU A 79 1.62 9.14 13.89
C LEU A 79 1.04 7.80 13.40
N ILE A 80 1.34 7.43 12.16
CA ILE A 80 0.82 6.19 11.53
C ILE A 80 1.44 4.91 12.11
N GLU A 81 2.47 5.01 12.95
CA GLU A 81 3.07 3.91 13.69
C GLU A 81 2.68 3.89 15.18
N VAL A 82 1.95 4.90 15.65
CA VAL A 82 1.47 4.95 17.04
C VAL A 82 0.35 3.94 17.23
N SER A 83 0.49 3.05 18.21
CA SER A 83 -0.46 1.96 18.50
C SER A 83 -1.89 2.45 18.68
N ASP A 84 -2.08 3.55 19.41
CA ASP A 84 -3.41 4.09 19.69
C ASP A 84 -4.07 4.67 18.45
N PHE A 85 -3.29 5.29 17.57
CA PHE A 85 -3.79 5.77 16.28
C PHE A 85 -4.18 4.60 15.35
N ILE A 86 -3.35 3.56 15.31
CA ILE A 86 -3.64 2.34 14.54
C ILE A 86 -4.91 1.67 15.07
N ASN A 87 -5.05 1.54 16.39
CA ASN A 87 -6.22 0.96 17.03
C ASN A 87 -7.48 1.80 16.74
N PHE A 88 -7.38 3.12 16.85
CA PHE A 88 -8.46 4.04 16.51
C PHE A 88 -8.93 3.86 15.05
N CYS A 89 -8.00 3.85 14.10
CA CYS A 89 -8.32 3.63 12.69
C CYS A 89 -8.95 2.27 12.44
N ASN A 90 -8.45 1.22 13.10
CA ASN A 90 -9.01 -0.12 12.99
C ASN A 90 -10.43 -0.21 13.56
N GLN A 91 -10.76 0.55 14.63
CA GLN A 91 -12.12 0.60 15.17
C GLN A 91 -13.08 1.39 14.26
N LEU A 92 -12.58 2.42 13.58
CA LEU A 92 -13.36 3.15 12.59
C LEU A 92 -13.62 2.31 11.34
N ASP A 93 -12.59 1.63 10.84
CA ASP A 93 -12.69 0.79 9.64
C ASP A 93 -11.66 -0.36 9.68
N PRO A 94 -12.06 -1.59 10.07
CA PRO A 94 -11.16 -2.73 10.17
C PRO A 94 -10.53 -3.18 8.83
N ARG A 95 -11.14 -2.79 7.71
CA ARG A 95 -10.68 -3.14 6.36
C ARG A 95 -9.64 -2.17 5.82
N TYR A 96 -9.51 -0.99 6.44
CA TYR A 96 -8.48 -0.03 6.07
C TYR A 96 -7.11 -0.51 6.52
N LYS A 97 -6.17 -0.59 5.58
CA LYS A 97 -4.76 -0.85 5.89
C LYS A 97 -3.97 0.44 5.84
N ILE A 98 -3.52 0.90 7.00
CA ILE A 98 -2.68 2.09 7.10
C ILE A 98 -1.42 1.87 6.26
N PRO A 99 -1.06 2.80 5.35
CA PRO A 99 0.11 2.67 4.50
C PRO A 99 1.40 2.74 5.34
N SER A 100 2.49 2.19 4.81
CA SER A 100 3.80 2.37 5.42
C SER A 100 4.25 3.84 5.37
N LYS A 101 5.15 4.25 6.27
CA LYS A 101 5.81 5.57 6.20
C LYS A 101 6.42 5.87 4.85
N LYS A 102 7.05 4.87 4.23
CA LYS A 102 7.65 5.01 2.89
C LYS A 102 6.58 5.32 1.84
N THR A 103 5.48 4.58 1.85
CA THR A 103 4.35 4.81 0.93
C THR A 103 3.76 6.20 1.13
N LEU A 104 3.55 6.61 2.38
CA LEU A 104 3.00 7.90 2.72
C LEU A 104 3.93 9.05 2.29
N ARG A 105 5.25 8.90 2.53
CA ARG A 105 6.26 9.86 2.07
C ARG A 105 6.25 10.00 0.55
N ASN A 106 6.24 8.89 -0.18
CA ASN A 106 6.19 8.92 -1.65
C ASN A 106 4.92 9.63 -2.17
N GLU A 107 3.78 9.44 -1.51
CA GLU A 107 2.53 10.11 -1.88
C GLU A 107 2.60 11.63 -1.60
N ILE A 108 3.24 12.03 -0.49
CA ILE A 108 3.50 13.44 -0.17
C ILE A 108 4.44 14.05 -1.22
N ASP A 109 5.55 13.38 -1.53
CA ASP A 109 6.53 13.85 -2.52
C ASP A 109 5.88 13.99 -3.91
N PHE A 110 5.07 13.00 -4.32
CA PHE A 110 4.30 13.08 -5.57
C PHE A 110 3.32 14.26 -5.56
N THR A 111 2.58 14.44 -4.48
CA THR A 111 1.61 15.53 -4.33
C THR A 111 2.30 16.88 -4.37
N TYR A 112 3.47 17.01 -3.74
CA TYR A 112 4.30 18.21 -3.77
C TYR A 112 4.70 18.57 -5.20
N HIS A 113 5.29 17.62 -5.94
CA HIS A 113 5.71 17.88 -7.32
C HIS A 113 4.54 18.22 -8.24
N TYR A 114 3.42 17.49 -8.10
CA TYR A 114 2.20 17.81 -8.83
C TYR A 114 1.73 19.25 -8.54
N MET A 115 1.64 19.63 -7.26
CA MET A 115 1.21 20.98 -6.89
C MET A 115 2.20 22.04 -7.37
N PHE A 116 3.50 21.78 -7.28
CA PHE A 116 4.56 22.67 -7.75
C PHE A 116 4.41 22.97 -9.25
N ASP A 117 4.18 21.94 -10.08
CA ASP A 117 3.97 22.12 -11.51
C ASP A 117 2.69 22.93 -11.79
N GLN A 118 1.60 22.67 -11.07
CA GLN A 118 0.36 23.46 -11.19
C GLN A 118 0.57 24.94 -10.83
N ILE A 119 1.31 25.22 -9.76
CA ILE A 119 1.62 26.59 -9.31
C ILE A 119 2.49 27.28 -10.36
N LYS A 120 3.50 26.57 -10.88
CA LYS A 120 4.39 27.09 -11.92
C LYS A 120 3.62 27.46 -13.18
N GLU A 121 2.70 26.60 -13.63
CA GLU A 121 1.82 26.90 -14.75
C GLU A 121 0.92 28.10 -14.46
N LEU A 122 0.32 28.18 -13.27
CA LEU A 122 -0.51 29.32 -12.86
C LEU A 122 0.26 30.64 -12.92
N ILE A 123 1.47 30.67 -12.36
CA ILE A 123 2.31 31.88 -12.35
C ILE A 123 2.67 32.26 -13.79
N ASN A 124 3.15 31.31 -14.59
CA ASN A 124 3.57 31.59 -15.98
C ASN A 124 2.42 32.08 -16.86
N ASN A 125 1.20 31.59 -16.64
CA ASN A 125 0.07 31.86 -17.53
C ASN A 125 -0.81 33.03 -17.09
N SER A 126 -0.77 33.41 -15.81
CA SER A 126 -1.77 34.33 -15.24
C SER A 126 -1.18 35.47 -14.41
N VAL A 127 0.14 35.52 -14.24
CA VAL A 127 0.80 36.53 -13.40
C VAL A 127 1.78 37.35 -14.23
N GLU A 128 1.52 38.64 -14.35
CA GLU A 128 2.38 39.57 -15.11
C GLU A 128 3.62 40.00 -14.30
N TYR A 129 3.43 40.24 -13.00
CA TYR A 129 4.48 40.70 -12.09
C TYR A 129 4.50 39.87 -10.82
N VAL A 130 5.71 39.51 -10.40
CA VAL A 130 5.97 38.83 -9.12
C VAL A 130 6.99 39.62 -8.31
N SER A 131 6.92 39.47 -6.99
CA SER A 131 7.96 39.91 -6.06
C SER A 131 8.36 38.76 -5.16
N PHE A 132 9.61 38.74 -4.71
CA PHE A 132 10.14 37.69 -3.85
C PHE A 132 10.57 38.28 -2.51
N THR A 133 10.26 37.56 -1.42
CA THR A 133 10.85 37.80 -0.11
C THR A 133 11.74 36.62 0.26
N LEU A 134 12.96 36.93 0.69
CA LEU A 134 13.94 35.95 1.17
C LEU A 134 14.02 36.08 2.68
N ASP A 135 13.71 35.00 3.40
CA ASP A 135 13.90 34.91 4.84
C ASP A 135 15.06 33.95 5.13
N LEU A 136 16.10 34.46 5.78
CA LEU A 136 17.30 33.70 6.14
C LEU A 136 17.36 33.57 7.65
N TRP A 137 17.42 32.33 8.12
CA TRP A 137 17.54 32.05 9.55
C TRP A 137 18.45 30.84 9.77
N SER A 138 19.08 30.77 10.94
CA SER A 138 19.85 29.59 11.36
C SER A 138 19.12 28.88 12.50
N SER A 139 19.02 27.55 12.43
CA SER A 139 18.48 26.78 13.52
C SER A 139 19.42 26.76 14.72
N LYS A 140 18.90 26.28 15.86
CA LYS A 140 19.70 25.98 17.06
C LYS A 140 20.81 24.95 16.81
N ALA A 141 20.71 24.17 15.73
CA ALA A 141 21.72 23.21 15.30
C ALA A 141 22.77 23.82 14.36
N HIS A 142 22.81 25.16 14.21
CA HIS A 142 23.69 25.90 13.30
C HIS A 142 23.50 25.54 11.82
N ILE A 143 22.31 25.06 11.44
CA ILE A 143 21.94 24.83 10.04
C ILE A 143 21.26 26.10 9.52
N SER A 144 21.78 26.67 8.44
CA SER A 144 21.17 27.83 7.78
C SER A 144 20.05 27.41 6.82
N TYR A 145 18.95 28.14 6.86
CA TYR A 145 17.78 27.98 6.01
C TYR A 145 17.55 29.25 5.22
N LEU A 146 17.16 29.08 3.97
CA LEU A 146 16.66 30.14 3.09
C LEU A 146 15.24 29.77 2.69
N THR A 147 14.32 30.66 3.01
CA THR A 147 12.90 30.53 2.68
C THR A 147 12.58 31.59 1.63
N VAL A 148 12.05 31.17 0.48
CA VAL A 148 11.68 32.06 -0.62
C VAL A 148 10.17 32.09 -0.74
N THR A 149 9.56 33.26 -0.56
CA THR A 149 8.12 33.43 -0.80
C THR A 149 7.92 34.31 -2.02
N CYS A 150 7.13 33.82 -2.97
CA CYS A 150 6.69 34.57 -4.15
C CYS A 150 5.35 35.25 -3.84
N HIS A 151 5.20 36.52 -4.22
CA HIS A 151 3.99 37.32 -4.02
C HIS A 151 3.55 37.93 -5.35
N TRP A 152 2.24 37.98 -5.58
CA TRP A 152 1.64 38.61 -6.74
C TRP A 152 0.24 39.17 -6.43
N ILE A 153 -0.31 39.93 -7.38
CA ILE A 153 -1.69 40.42 -7.34
C ILE A 153 -2.50 39.65 -8.38
N SER A 154 -3.64 39.08 -7.99
CA SER A 154 -4.54 38.35 -8.91
C SER A 154 -5.33 39.31 -9.81
N GLN A 155 -6.02 38.75 -10.81
CA GLN A 155 -6.92 39.52 -11.69
C GLN A 155 -8.07 40.19 -10.92
N ASP A 156 -8.50 39.59 -9.81
CA ASP A 156 -9.52 40.13 -8.91
C ASP A 156 -8.95 41.17 -7.92
N PHE A 157 -7.72 41.64 -8.16
CA PHE A 157 -7.01 42.60 -7.31
C PHE A 157 -6.79 42.10 -5.86
N GLU A 158 -6.65 40.78 -5.69
CA GLU A 158 -6.33 40.17 -4.40
C GLU A 158 -4.84 39.88 -4.29
N SER A 159 -4.24 40.20 -3.14
CA SER A 159 -2.87 39.79 -2.85
C SER A 159 -2.80 38.28 -2.62
N LYS A 160 -1.85 37.62 -3.30
CA LYS A 160 -1.57 36.20 -3.18
C LYS A 160 -0.09 35.99 -2.92
N ASN A 161 0.24 34.93 -2.19
CA ASN A 161 1.61 34.55 -1.92
C ASN A 161 1.75 33.03 -1.81
N ILE A 162 2.94 32.54 -2.14
CA ILE A 162 3.27 31.12 -2.04
C ILE A 162 4.72 30.90 -1.63
N LEU A 163 4.93 29.91 -0.77
CA LEU A 163 6.27 29.43 -0.43
C LEU A 163 6.79 28.54 -1.57
N LEU A 164 8.02 28.82 -2.04
CA LEU A 164 8.69 28.06 -3.10
C LEU A 164 9.67 27.02 -2.56
#